data_AF-A0A0H4BD66-F1
#
_entry.id   AF-A0A0H4BD66-F1
#
_cell.length_a   1.000
_cell.length_b   1.000
_cell.length_c   1.000
_cell.angle_alpha   90.00
_cell.angle_beta   90.00
_cell.angle_gamma   90.00
#
_symmetry.space_group_name_H-M   'P 1'
#
loop_
_entity.id
_entity.type
_entity.pdbx_description
1 polymer ?
#
loop_
_entity_poly.entity_id
_entity_poly.type
_entity_poly.pdbx_seq_one_letter_code
_entity_poly.pdbx_strand_id
1 'polypeptide(L)'
;MLWAYLAQHWQSPFCLAPAMQLIRLVRDDFDFFCPVTGKAVFTEGEVTASSFCGAWSDMVPEEPADLHPELQQAWDRYWNKLQDHGGDLDITSFLESIDQPNWVAFEITVSGMACGPITQTSWTVLDLG
;
A
#
# COMPACT_ATOMS: atom_id res chain seq x y z
N MET A 1 44.33 24.20 9.55
CA MET A 1 43.26 23.43 10.24
C MET A 1 42.01 24.29 10.41
N LEU A 2 41.38 24.71 9.31
CA LEU A 2 40.14 25.52 9.35
C LEU A 2 39.12 25.09 8.28
N TRP A 3 39.28 23.87 7.74
CA TRP A 3 38.38 23.30 6.73
C TRP A 3 37.60 22.08 7.25
N ALA A 4 37.84 21.64 8.49
CA ALA A 4 37.20 20.45 9.06
C ALA A 4 35.91 20.74 9.86
N TYR A 5 35.52 22.01 10.04
CA TYR A 5 34.39 22.40 10.90
C TYR A 5 33.10 22.74 10.14
N LEU A 6 33.14 22.79 8.81
CA LEU A 6 31.96 23.08 7.98
C LEU A 6 31.31 21.82 7.36
N ALA A 7 31.85 20.63 7.63
CA ALA A 7 31.30 19.36 7.14
C ALA A 7 30.40 18.64 8.17
N GLN A 8 30.09 19.27 9.32
CA GLN A 8 29.42 18.61 10.45
C GLN A 8 28.01 19.10 10.76
N HIS A 9 27.44 19.98 9.92
CA HIS A 9 26.08 20.52 10.11
C HIS A 9 25.21 20.49 8.85
N TRP A 10 25.32 19.44 8.03
CA TRP A 10 24.37 19.16 6.95
C TRP A 10 23.76 17.75 7.09
N GLN A 11 23.29 17.44 8.29
CA GLN A 11 22.17 16.51 8.43
C GLN A 11 20.90 17.34 8.29
N SER A 12 20.41 17.47 7.06
CA SER A 12 19.07 18.00 6.79
C SER A 12 18.05 17.13 7.54
N PRO A 13 17.26 17.67 8.48
CA PRO A 13 16.25 16.89 9.19
C PRO A 13 14.97 16.66 8.36
N PHE A 14 14.97 16.97 7.06
CA PHE A 14 13.75 17.03 6.23
C PHE A 14 13.87 16.36 4.86
N CYS A 15 14.78 15.40 4.69
CA CYS A 15 14.59 14.42 3.61
C CYS A 15 13.82 13.22 4.20
N LEU A 16 12.58 13.45 4.63
CA LEU A 16 11.61 12.35 4.64
C LEU A 16 11.50 11.95 3.17
N ALA A 17 11.97 10.75 2.81
CA ALA A 17 11.52 10.17 1.56
C ALA A 17 9.98 10.27 1.56
N PRO A 18 9.34 10.65 0.44
CA PRO A 18 7.89 10.71 0.44
C PRO A 18 7.34 9.36 0.90
N ALA A 19 6.44 9.37 1.89
CA ALA A 19 5.69 8.18 2.23
C ALA A 19 4.92 7.70 1.00
N MET A 20 4.56 6.41 0.98
CA MET A 20 3.75 5.81 -0.08
C MET A 20 2.51 6.69 -0.35
N GLN A 21 2.26 6.97 -1.63
CA GLN A 21 1.06 7.71 -2.00
C GLN A 21 -0.15 6.79 -1.97
N LEU A 22 -1.25 7.26 -1.38
CA LEU A 22 -2.56 6.58 -1.43
C LEU A 22 -3.53 7.32 -2.37
N ILE A 23 -4.10 6.59 -3.33
CA ILE A 23 -5.08 7.08 -4.30
C ILE A 23 -6.41 6.35 -4.07
N ARG A 24 -7.48 7.13 -3.89
CA ARG A 24 -8.83 6.60 -3.70
C ARG A 24 -9.61 6.57 -5.00
N LEU A 25 -10.20 5.43 -5.32
CA LEU A 25 -10.97 5.19 -6.53
C LEU A 25 -12.33 4.58 -6.16
N VAL A 26 -13.39 5.08 -6.80
CA VAL A 26 -14.71 4.43 -6.79
C VAL A 26 -14.95 3.86 -8.18
N ARG A 27 -15.34 2.58 -8.24
CA ARG A 27 -15.52 1.83 -9.49
C ARG A 27 -16.78 0.98 -9.46
N ASP A 28 -17.21 0.55 -10.65
CA ASP A 28 -18.32 -0.39 -10.83
C ASP A 28 -17.84 -1.85 -10.95
N ASP A 29 -16.53 -2.07 -11.05
CA ASP A 29 -15.88 -3.37 -11.22
C ASP A 29 -14.51 -3.43 -10.51
N PHE A 30 -14.00 -4.65 -10.36
CA PHE A 30 -12.67 -4.94 -9.81
C PHE A 30 -11.58 -5.06 -10.89
N ASP A 31 -11.91 -4.80 -12.16
CA ASP A 31 -10.93 -4.84 -13.25
C ASP A 31 -9.96 -3.68 -13.08
N PHE A 32 -8.76 -3.99 -12.59
CA PHE A 32 -7.75 -3.00 -12.28
C PHE A 32 -6.53 -3.13 -13.20
N PHE A 33 -6.10 -1.99 -13.75
CA PHE A 33 -5.01 -1.89 -14.72
C PHE A 33 -3.92 -0.97 -14.16
N CYS A 34 -2.66 -1.35 -14.36
CA CYS A 34 -1.52 -0.52 -13.99
C CYS A 34 -1.57 0.79 -14.80
N PRO A 35 -1.63 1.97 -14.13
CA PRO A 35 -1.82 3.25 -14.81
C PRO A 35 -0.63 3.66 -15.69
N VAL A 36 0.56 3.11 -15.44
CA VAL A 36 1.77 3.40 -16.23
C VAL A 36 1.84 2.54 -17.50
N THR A 37 1.47 1.26 -17.40
CA THR A 37 1.66 0.30 -18.51
C THR A 37 0.38 -0.02 -19.27
N GLY A 38 -0.79 0.28 -18.71
CA GLY A 38 -2.10 -0.09 -19.25
C GLY A 38 -2.40 -1.60 -19.18
N LYS A 39 -1.53 -2.41 -18.58
CA LYS A 39 -1.73 -3.86 -18.45
C LYS A 39 -2.62 -4.18 -17.24
N ALA A 40 -3.40 -5.24 -17.34
CA ALA A 40 -4.18 -5.75 -16.22
C ALA A 40 -3.26 -6.11 -15.04
N VAL A 41 -3.68 -5.77 -13.83
CA VAL A 41 -3.00 -6.18 -12.60
C VAL A 41 -3.37 -7.62 -12.26
N PHE A 42 -4.66 -7.93 -12.38
CA PHE A 42 -5.22 -9.25 -12.15
C PHE A 42 -5.78 -9.82 -13.45
N THR A 43 -5.56 -11.10 -13.70
CA THR A 43 -6.19 -11.85 -14.80
C THR A 43 -6.70 -13.16 -14.24
N GLU A 44 -7.99 -13.46 -14.42
CA GLU A 44 -8.62 -14.69 -13.88
C GLU A 44 -8.43 -14.89 -12.36
N GLY A 45 -8.28 -13.79 -11.61
CA GLY A 45 -8.06 -13.81 -10.17
C GLY A 45 -6.60 -13.99 -9.75
N GLU A 46 -5.68 -14.15 -10.69
CA GLU A 46 -4.23 -14.24 -10.42
C GLU A 46 -3.52 -12.91 -10.68
N VAL A 47 -2.50 -12.62 -9.88
CA VAL A 47 -1.62 -11.46 -10.07
C VAL A 47 -0.75 -11.67 -11.32
N THR A 48 -0.75 -10.69 -12.22
CA THR A 48 0.00 -10.74 -13.47
C THR A 48 0.96 -9.57 -13.67
N ALA A 49 0.73 -8.45 -12.96
CA ALA A 49 1.60 -7.29 -13.05
C ALA A 49 2.89 -7.48 -12.25
N SER A 50 4.04 -7.32 -12.89
CA SER A 50 5.36 -7.33 -12.22
C SER A 50 5.55 -6.17 -11.26
N SER A 51 4.76 -5.11 -11.39
CA SER A 51 4.71 -3.98 -10.47
C SER A 51 3.91 -4.27 -9.20
N PHE A 52 3.27 -5.43 -9.08
CA PHE A 52 2.44 -5.73 -7.92
C PHE A 52 3.29 -5.96 -6.67
N CYS A 53 2.93 -5.30 -5.57
CA CYS A 53 3.66 -5.37 -4.30
C CYS A 53 2.82 -5.87 -3.12
N GLY A 54 1.52 -6.08 -3.31
CA GLY A 54 0.63 -6.57 -2.27
C GLY A 54 -0.81 -6.10 -2.42
N ALA A 55 -1.74 -6.80 -1.79
CA ALA A 55 -3.13 -6.37 -1.71
C ALA A 55 -3.81 -6.75 -0.39
N TRP A 56 -4.86 -5.99 -0.06
CA TRP A 56 -5.75 -6.23 1.07
C TRP A 56 -7.21 -6.18 0.60
N SER A 57 -8.08 -6.90 1.32
CA SER A 57 -9.52 -6.87 1.16
C SER A 57 -10.18 -6.52 2.50
N ASP A 58 -11.17 -5.64 2.50
CA ASP A 58 -11.94 -5.29 3.70
C ASP A 58 -12.71 -6.47 4.31
N MET A 59 -12.92 -7.54 3.54
CA MET A 59 -13.54 -8.77 4.00
C MET A 59 -12.62 -9.63 4.87
N VAL A 60 -11.31 -9.57 4.63
CA VAL A 60 -10.28 -10.32 5.36
C VAL A 60 -9.01 -9.46 5.49
N PRO A 61 -9.08 -8.31 6.19
CA PRO A 61 -8.00 -7.32 6.18
C PRO A 61 -6.73 -7.80 6.90
N GLU A 62 -6.81 -8.85 7.71
CA GLU A 62 -5.69 -9.47 8.41
C GLU A 62 -4.87 -10.44 7.54
N GLU A 63 -5.37 -10.85 6.37
CA GLU A 63 -4.73 -11.79 5.44
C GLU A 63 -4.37 -11.09 4.12
N PRO A 64 -3.28 -10.30 4.08
CA PRO A 64 -2.84 -9.70 2.83
C PRO A 64 -2.37 -10.74 1.80
N ALA A 65 -2.59 -10.43 0.53
CA ALA A 65 -2.17 -11.25 -0.59
C ALA A 65 -0.82 -10.81 -1.16
N ASP A 66 0.07 -11.77 -1.40
CA ASP A 66 1.26 -11.67 -2.23
C ASP A 66 2.15 -10.44 -1.94
N LEU A 67 2.42 -10.18 -0.65
CA LEU A 67 3.23 -9.04 -0.24
C LEU A 67 4.68 -9.16 -0.73
N HIS A 68 5.19 -8.05 -1.28
CA HIS A 68 6.61 -7.87 -1.51
C HIS A 68 7.38 -8.03 -0.17
N PRO A 69 8.57 -8.66 -0.13
CA PRO A 69 9.27 -8.96 1.13
C PRO A 69 9.46 -7.77 2.07
N GLU A 70 9.72 -6.58 1.52
CA GLU A 70 9.86 -5.36 2.32
C GLU A 70 8.53 -4.92 2.96
N LEU A 71 7.41 -5.11 2.25
CA LEU A 71 6.08 -4.82 2.77
C LEU A 71 5.64 -5.86 3.79
N GLN A 72 5.95 -7.14 3.54
CA GLN A 72 5.69 -8.23 4.48
C GLN A 72 6.33 -7.97 5.84
N GLN A 73 7.61 -7.55 5.86
CA GLN A 73 8.30 -7.28 7.11
C GLN A 73 7.68 -6.10 7.88
N ALA A 74 7.16 -5.09 7.18
CA ALA A 74 6.48 -3.96 7.81
C ALA A 74 5.11 -4.41 8.37
N TRP A 75 4.37 -5.20 7.59
CA TRP A 75 3.09 -5.78 7.98
C TRP A 75 3.21 -6.65 9.23
N ASP A 76 4.16 -7.59 9.27
CA ASP A 76 4.36 -8.47 10.42
C ASP A 76 4.61 -7.68 11.70
N ARG A 77 5.41 -6.59 11.62
CA ARG A 77 5.66 -5.72 12.77
C ARG A 77 4.40 -4.98 13.22
N TYR A 78 3.60 -4.49 12.28
CA TYR A 78 2.37 -3.79 12.57
C TYR A 78 1.32 -4.73 13.18
N TRP A 79 1.12 -5.89 12.56
CA TRP A 79 0.19 -6.92 13.01
C TRP A 79 0.53 -7.45 14.40
N ASN A 80 1.80 -7.78 14.66
CA ASN A 80 2.23 -8.24 15.99
C ASN A 80 1.98 -7.17 17.06
N LYS A 81 2.21 -5.88 16.75
CA LYS A 81 1.90 -4.80 17.69
C LYS A 81 0.41 -4.70 18.02
N LEU A 82 -0.45 -4.84 17.01
CA LEU A 82 -1.90 -4.87 17.21
C LEU A 82 -2.33 -6.06 18.07
N GLN A 83 -1.76 -7.24 17.84
CA GLN A 83 -2.03 -8.44 18.64
C GLN A 83 -1.58 -8.27 20.10
N ASP A 84 -0.43 -7.63 20.34
CA ASP A 84 0.13 -7.45 21.68
C ASP A 84 -0.58 -6.36 22.49
N HIS A 85 -0.94 -5.24 21.86
CA HIS A 85 -1.40 -4.03 22.56
C HIS A 85 -2.90 -3.77 22.38
N GLY A 86 -3.56 -4.51 21.49
CA GLY A 86 -4.91 -4.19 21.02
C GLY A 86 -4.92 -2.96 20.12
N GLY A 87 -6.00 -2.80 19.36
CA GLY A 87 -6.21 -1.69 18.46
C GLY A 87 -7.09 -2.07 17.28
N ASP A 88 -7.56 -1.07 16.57
CA ASP A 88 -8.31 -1.27 15.33
C ASP A 88 -7.34 -1.38 14.16
N LEU A 89 -7.59 -2.38 13.31
CA LEU A 89 -6.84 -2.56 12.09
C LEU A 89 -7.19 -1.46 11.08
N ASP A 90 -6.19 -0.72 10.61
CA ASP A 90 -6.36 0.36 9.65
C ASP A 90 -5.30 0.23 8.54
N ILE A 91 -5.72 -0.34 7.42
CA ILE A 91 -4.86 -0.60 6.25
C ILE A 91 -4.39 0.71 5.61
N THR A 92 -5.27 1.71 5.54
CA THR A 92 -4.96 3.02 4.94
C THR A 92 -3.86 3.70 5.74
N SER A 93 -4.02 3.81 7.06
CA SER A 93 -3.01 4.40 7.94
C SER A 93 -1.70 3.60 7.95
N PHE A 94 -1.78 2.26 7.87
CA PHE A 94 -0.60 1.42 7.72
C PHE A 94 0.16 1.74 6.43
N LEU A 95 -0.51 1.74 5.28
CA LEU A 95 0.10 2.00 3.98
C LEU A 95 0.70 3.41 3.89
N GLU A 96 0.00 4.44 4.40
CA GLU A 96 0.50 5.82 4.46
C GLU A 96 1.73 5.97 5.39
N SER A 97 1.99 5.00 6.27
CA SER A 97 3.18 5.00 7.15
C SER A 97 4.43 4.37 6.52
N ILE A 98 4.31 3.78 5.31
CA ILE A 98 5.41 3.08 4.65
C ILE A 98 6.27 4.06 3.85
N ASP A 99 7.58 4.08 4.14
CA ASP A 99 8.59 4.89 3.43
C ASP A 99 9.00 4.28 2.09
N GLN A 100 8.05 4.21 1.13
CA GLN A 100 8.26 3.73 -0.23
C GLN A 100 7.68 4.70 -1.27
N PRO A 101 8.44 5.75 -1.66
CA PRO A 101 7.90 6.84 -2.49
C PRO A 101 7.52 6.45 -3.93
N ASN A 102 8.11 5.37 -4.44
CA ASN A 102 7.81 4.87 -5.79
C ASN A 102 6.59 3.94 -5.79
N TRP A 103 6.16 3.51 -4.62
CA TRP A 103 5.00 2.66 -4.48
C TRP A 103 3.74 3.52 -4.31
N VAL A 104 2.66 3.07 -4.91
CA VAL A 104 1.36 3.70 -4.83
C VAL A 104 0.33 2.68 -4.40
N ALA A 105 -0.37 2.98 -3.30
CA ALA A 105 -1.54 2.25 -2.86
C ALA A 105 -2.80 2.79 -3.55
N PHE A 106 -3.60 1.91 -4.11
CA PHE A 106 -4.91 2.21 -4.65
C PHE A 106 -5.97 1.63 -3.73
N GLU A 107 -6.68 2.50 -3.02
CA GLU A 107 -7.89 2.16 -2.26
C GLU A 107 -9.07 2.18 -3.23
N ILE A 108 -9.58 1.01 -3.60
CA ILE A 108 -10.60 0.82 -4.62
C ILE A 108 -11.88 0.36 -3.94
N THR A 109 -12.91 1.20 -4.00
CA THR A 109 -14.25 0.87 -3.51
C THR A 109 -15.16 0.53 -4.67
N VAL A 110 -15.75 -0.66 -4.64
CA VAL A 110 -16.77 -1.12 -5.58
C VAL A 110 -18.10 -1.23 -4.86
N SER A 111 -19.15 -0.69 -5.47
CA SER A 111 -20.53 -0.82 -4.97
C SER A 111 -21.35 -1.69 -5.92
N GLY A 112 -22.20 -2.55 -5.36
CA GLY A 112 -22.97 -3.51 -6.14
C GLY A 112 -24.25 -3.97 -5.46
N MET A 113 -24.89 -4.95 -6.08
CA MET A 113 -26.11 -5.58 -5.57
C MET A 113 -25.92 -7.10 -5.50
N ALA A 114 -26.09 -7.66 -4.32
CA ALA A 114 -26.21 -9.10 -4.11
C ALA A 114 -27.58 -9.41 -3.47
N CYS A 115 -27.61 -9.84 -2.21
CA CYS A 115 -28.83 -9.94 -1.39
C CYS A 115 -29.25 -8.61 -0.76
N GLY A 116 -28.82 -7.48 -1.34
CA GLY A 116 -28.90 -6.12 -0.84
C GLY A 116 -27.75 -5.28 -1.41
N PRO A 117 -27.73 -3.95 -1.16
CA PRO A 117 -26.59 -3.11 -1.51
C PRO A 117 -25.35 -3.61 -0.78
N ILE A 118 -24.27 -3.82 -1.52
CA ILE A 118 -22.95 -4.16 -0.98
C ILE A 118 -21.94 -3.09 -1.39
N THR A 119 -21.00 -2.83 -0.50
CA THR A 119 -19.81 -2.03 -0.78
C THR A 119 -18.62 -2.86 -0.32
N GLN A 120 -17.60 -2.96 -1.17
CA GLN A 120 -16.35 -3.63 -0.86
C GLN A 120 -15.20 -2.71 -1.21
N THR A 121 -14.23 -2.64 -0.31
CA THR A 121 -12.99 -1.89 -0.50
C THR A 121 -11.81 -2.84 -0.51
N SER A 122 -10.93 -2.67 -1.48
CA SER A 122 -9.63 -3.33 -1.52
C SER A 122 -8.50 -2.31 -1.64
N TRP A 123 -7.31 -2.70 -1.20
CA TRP A 123 -6.09 -1.92 -1.40
C TRP A 123 -5.18 -2.73 -2.30
N THR A 124 -4.67 -2.12 -3.37
CA THR A 124 -3.66 -2.72 -4.26
C THR A 124 -2.43 -1.82 -4.28
N VAL A 125 -1.26 -2.37 -3.96
CA VAL A 125 0.00 -1.63 -3.98
C VAL A 125 0.78 -1.96 -5.24
N LEU A 126 1.18 -0.94 -5.98
CA LEU A 126 2.00 -1.06 -7.17
C LEU A 126 3.30 -0.27 -7.03
N ASP A 127 4.44 -0.86 -7.40
CA ASP A 127 5.68 -0.15 -7.67
C ASP A 127 5.61 0.51 -9.06
N LEU A 128 5.60 1.85 -9.07
CA LEU A 128 5.53 2.65 -10.30
C LEU A 128 6.88 3.29 -10.65
N GLY A 129 7.97 2.89 -9.97
CA GLY A 129 9.35 3.35 -10.16
C GLY A 129 10.16 2.60 -11.22
#